data_AF-U2HHY3-F1
#
_entry.id   AF-U2HHY3-F1
#
_cell.length_a   1.000
_cell.length_b   1.000
_cell.length_c   1.000
_cell.angle_alpha   90.00
_cell.angle_beta   90.00
_cell.angle_gamma   90.00
#
_symmetry.space_group_name_H-M   'P 1'
#
loop_
_entity.id
_entity.type
_entity.pdbx_description
1 polymer ?
#
loop_
_entity_poly.entity_id
_entity_poly.type
_entity_poly.pdbx_seq_one_letter_code
_entity_poly.pdbx_strand_id
1 'polypeptide(L)'
;MPIANVNKTDMKRLLLLLIITTIGFTALAQEHKAASPATPTTYAYVAVSNKALSKKLKVKVDLGDTLEQQKEGNRLSDELNNKESHAAILNYMAARNFELVETIAKQHPHSTDAGALDGIVFIMRKNQESATPSKEIMK
;
A
#
# COMPACT_ATOMS: atom_id res chain seq x y z
N MET A 1 50.77 21.96 28.13
CA MET A 1 49.98 21.03 27.28
C MET A 1 50.17 21.46 25.83
N PRO A 2 50.70 20.61 24.92
CA PRO A 2 50.87 21.01 23.54
C PRO A 2 49.54 20.90 22.78
N ILE A 3 49.17 21.97 22.08
CA ILE A 3 48.03 22.00 21.16
C ILE A 3 48.54 21.39 19.84
N ALA A 4 47.98 20.25 19.46
CA ALA A 4 48.32 19.58 18.21
C ALA A 4 47.95 20.49 17.02
N ASN A 5 48.95 20.89 16.23
CA ASN A 5 48.75 21.67 15.03
C ASN A 5 48.35 20.73 13.89
N VAL A 6 47.04 20.61 13.65
CA VAL A 6 46.49 19.75 12.59
C VAL A 6 46.72 20.41 11.23
N ASN A 7 47.52 19.78 10.38
CA ASN A 7 47.87 20.33 9.08
C ASN A 7 46.65 20.22 8.13
N LYS A 8 46.49 21.20 7.24
CA LYS A 8 45.32 21.33 6.35
C LYS A 8 45.11 20.11 5.44
N THR A 9 46.19 19.39 5.14
CA THR A 9 46.19 18.15 4.35
C THR A 9 45.62 16.96 5.13
N ASP A 10 45.84 16.91 6.45
CA ASP A 10 45.32 15.86 7.33
C ASP A 10 43.83 16.02 7.59
N MET A 11 43.36 17.28 7.67
CA MET A 11 41.94 17.61 7.80
C MET A 11 41.12 17.20 6.56
N LYS A 12 41.71 17.31 5.35
CA LYS A 12 41.09 16.83 4.10
C LYS A 12 41.02 15.31 4.01
N ARG A 13 42.05 14.60 4.49
CA ARG A 13 42.08 13.13 4.54
C ARG A 13 41.07 12.59 5.56
N LEU A 14 40.93 13.26 6.70
CA LEU A 14 39.91 12.95 7.71
C LEU A 14 38.49 13.15 7.15
N LEU A 15 38.25 14.25 6.43
CA LEU A 15 36.96 14.51 5.78
C LEU A 15 36.61 13.45 4.73
N LEU A 16 37.60 13.00 3.94
CA LEU A 16 37.39 11.99 2.90
C LEU A 16 37.04 10.61 3.50
N LEU A 17 37.69 10.21 4.60
CA LEU A 17 37.38 8.97 5.32
C LEU A 17 35.96 8.96 5.90
N LEU A 18 35.48 10.11 6.38
CA LEU A 18 34.14 10.25 6.97
C LEU A 18 33.02 10.13 5.92
N ILE A 19 33.27 10.55 4.67
CA ILE A 19 32.32 10.44 3.56
C ILE A 19 32.20 9.00 3.04
N ILE A 20 33.29 8.22 3.04
CA ILE A 20 33.27 6.83 2.55
C ILE A 20 32.48 5.91 3.50
N THR A 21 32.49 6.19 4.81
CA THR A 21 31.78 5.37 5.80
C THR A 21 30.25 5.51 5.77
N THR A 22 29.68 6.59 5.20
CA THR A 22 28.23 6.79 5.18
C THR A 22 27.54 6.09 4.00
N ILE A 23 28.28 5.66 2.97
CA ILE A 23 27.73 5.01 1.78
C ILE A 23 27.54 3.49 1.99
N GLY A 24 28.28 2.89 2.94
CA GLY A 24 28.25 1.43 3.16
C GLY A 24 27.01 0.89 3.88
N PHE A 25 26.20 1.73 4.53
CA PHE A 25 25.09 1.28 5.37
C PHE A 25 23.73 1.22 4.65
N THR A 26 23.60 1.74 3.43
CA THR A 26 22.32 1.68 2.70
C THR A 26 22.13 0.42 1.86
N ALA A 27 23.14 -0.45 1.76
CA ALA A 27 23.09 -1.64 0.92
C ALA A 27 22.44 -2.88 1.57
N LEU A 28 22.12 -2.86 2.88
CA LEU A 28 21.65 -4.05 3.60
C LEU A 28 20.15 -4.09 3.93
N ALA A 29 19.36 -3.11 3.47
CA ALA A 29 17.92 -3.06 3.75
C ALA A 29 17.04 -3.73 2.68
N GLN A 30 17.63 -4.35 1.65
CA GLN A 30 16.86 -5.08 0.64
C GLN A 30 16.55 -6.48 1.17
N GLU A 31 15.57 -6.55 2.06
CA GLU A 31 14.94 -7.79 2.51
C GLU A 31 14.40 -8.53 1.28
N HIS A 32 15.14 -9.57 0.86
CA HIS A 32 14.74 -10.46 -0.20
C HIS A 32 13.58 -11.31 0.34
N LYS A 33 12.33 -10.84 0.19
CA LYS A 33 11.15 -11.67 0.44
C LYS A 33 11.28 -12.93 -0.40
N ALA A 34 11.50 -14.06 0.28
CA ALA A 34 11.57 -15.37 -0.32
C ALA A 34 10.36 -15.59 -1.24
N ALA A 35 10.61 -15.99 -2.49
CA ALA A 35 9.58 -16.37 -3.44
C ALA A 35 8.87 -17.62 -2.89
N SER A 36 7.75 -17.38 -2.18
CA SER A 36 6.79 -18.42 -1.84
C SER A 36 6.14 -18.93 -3.15
N PRO A 37 5.87 -20.25 -3.27
CA PRO A 37 5.22 -20.81 -4.45
C PRO A 37 3.94 -20.02 -4.81
N ALA A 38 3.83 -19.64 -6.08
CA ALA A 38 2.81 -18.73 -6.60
C ALA A 38 1.42 -19.38 -6.55
N THR A 39 0.78 -19.38 -5.39
CA THR A 39 -0.68 -19.49 -5.31
C THR A 39 -1.27 -18.29 -6.03
N PRO A 40 -2.28 -18.47 -6.91
CA PRO A 40 -2.89 -17.37 -7.63
C PRO A 40 -3.46 -16.37 -6.62
N THR A 41 -2.77 -15.24 -6.49
CA THR A 41 -3.13 -14.20 -5.52
C THR A 41 -4.18 -13.31 -6.16
N THR A 42 -5.38 -13.28 -5.58
CA THR A 42 -6.45 -12.39 -6.06
C THR A 42 -6.25 -11.01 -5.50
N TYR A 43 -6.29 -9.99 -6.36
CA TYR A 43 -6.26 -8.59 -5.97
C TYR A 43 -7.61 -7.93 -6.26
N ALA A 44 -7.95 -6.94 -5.44
CA ALA A 44 -9.07 -6.04 -5.62
C ALA A 44 -8.55 -4.62 -5.77
N TYR A 45 -8.89 -3.98 -6.87
CA TYR A 45 -8.65 -2.56 -7.09
C TYR A 45 -9.93 -1.80 -6.77
N VAL A 46 -9.92 -1.08 -5.65
CA VAL A 46 -11.06 -0.32 -5.16
C VAL A 46 -10.83 1.15 -5.45
N ALA A 47 -11.38 1.63 -6.56
CA ALA A 47 -11.36 3.05 -6.91
C ALA A 47 -12.49 3.78 -6.19
N VAL A 48 -12.12 4.80 -5.41
CA VAL A 48 -13.02 5.63 -4.63
C VAL A 48 -12.90 7.07 -5.11
N SER A 49 -14.02 7.67 -5.45
CA SER A 49 -14.10 9.10 -5.80
C SER A 49 -15.30 9.75 -5.14
N ASN A 50 -15.26 11.08 -5.04
CA ASN A 50 -16.40 11.83 -4.55
C ASN A 50 -17.53 11.83 -5.59
N LYS A 51 -18.76 11.60 -5.17
CA LYS A 51 -19.91 11.74 -6.05
C LYS A 51 -20.20 13.23 -6.25
N ALA A 52 -20.26 13.69 -7.49
CA ALA A 52 -20.59 15.08 -7.81
C ALA A 52 -21.88 15.48 -7.07
N LEU A 53 -21.82 16.57 -6.29
CA LEU A 53 -22.94 17.13 -5.53
C LEU A 53 -23.43 16.30 -4.33
N SER A 54 -22.68 15.30 -3.86
CA SER A 54 -23.04 14.51 -2.68
C SER A 54 -21.84 14.27 -1.76
N LYS A 55 -22.07 14.19 -0.44
CA LYS A 55 -21.06 13.74 0.54
C LYS A 55 -20.74 12.24 0.45
N LYS A 56 -21.49 11.50 -0.38
CA LYS A 56 -21.34 10.06 -0.56
C LYS A 56 -20.20 9.73 -1.52
N LEU A 57 -19.54 8.61 -1.26
CA LEU A 57 -18.48 8.10 -2.11
C LEU A 57 -19.07 7.26 -3.26
N LYS A 58 -18.48 7.42 -4.44
CA LYS A 58 -18.63 6.54 -5.58
C LYS A 58 -17.50 5.52 -5.53
N VAL A 59 -17.86 4.24 -5.53
CA VAL A 59 -16.90 3.14 -5.39
C VAL A 59 -17.02 2.21 -6.59
N LYS A 60 -15.88 1.84 -7.17
CA LYS A 60 -15.76 0.80 -8.19
C LYS A 60 -14.72 -0.22 -7.72
N VAL A 61 -15.12 -1.48 -7.64
CA VAL A 61 -14.27 -2.62 -7.30
C VAL A 61 -14.02 -3.43 -8.55
N ASP A 62 -12.74 -3.68 -8.83
CA ASP A 62 -12.30 -4.56 -9.91
C ASP A 62 -11.51 -5.74 -9.31
N LEU A 63 -11.95 -6.96 -9.61
CA LEU A 63 -11.35 -8.21 -9.14
C LEU A 63 -10.62 -8.98 -10.26
N GLY A 64 -10.62 -8.47 -11.50
CA GLY A 64 -10.07 -9.11 -12.69
C GLY A 64 -11.11 -9.46 -13.75
N ASP A 65 -10.63 -10.11 -14.81
CA ASP A 65 -11.37 -10.22 -16.08
C ASP A 65 -12.27 -11.46 -16.21
N THR A 66 -12.24 -12.41 -15.27
CA THR A 66 -13.14 -13.57 -15.37
C THR A 66 -14.59 -13.17 -15.10
N LEU A 67 -15.55 -13.88 -15.69
CA LEU A 67 -16.98 -13.56 -15.54
C LEU A 67 -17.42 -13.51 -14.07
N GLU A 68 -16.93 -14.44 -13.25
CA GLU A 68 -17.25 -14.49 -11.82
C GLU A 68 -16.60 -13.35 -11.03
N GLN A 69 -15.35 -12.97 -11.38
CA GLN A 69 -14.69 -11.79 -10.79
C GLN A 69 -15.41 -10.50 -11.16
N GLN A 70 -15.86 -10.34 -12.41
CA GLN A 70 -16.60 -9.17 -12.85
C GLN A 70 -17.95 -9.05 -12.15
N LYS A 71 -18.70 -10.16 -12.04
CA LYS A 71 -19.99 -10.18 -11.31
C LYS A 71 -19.81 -9.79 -9.85
N GLU A 72 -18.83 -10.39 -9.18
CA GLU A 72 -18.56 -10.10 -7.77
C GLU A 72 -18.02 -8.68 -7.57
N GLY A 73 -17.15 -8.20 -8.46
CA GLY A 73 -16.67 -6.82 -8.46
C GLY A 73 -17.81 -5.80 -8.63
N ASN A 74 -18.75 -6.07 -9.53
CA ASN A 74 -19.94 -5.23 -9.70
C ASN A 74 -20.83 -5.25 -8.45
N ARG A 75 -21.08 -6.43 -7.87
CA ARG A 75 -21.85 -6.57 -6.62
C ARG A 75 -21.21 -5.77 -5.47
N LEU A 76 -19.90 -5.91 -5.28
CA LEU A 76 -19.16 -5.17 -4.25
C LEU A 76 -19.18 -3.66 -4.53
N SER A 77 -19.09 -3.24 -5.79
CA SER A 77 -19.20 -1.83 -6.17
C SER A 77 -20.54 -1.24 -5.76
N ASP A 78 -21.64 -1.97 -5.96
CA ASP A 78 -22.98 -1.52 -5.60
C ASP A 78 -23.20 -1.47 -4.09
N GLU A 79 -22.66 -2.44 -3.35
CA GLU A 79 -22.73 -2.48 -1.88
C GLU A 79 -21.90 -1.38 -1.20
N LEU A 80 -20.78 -1.02 -1.81
CA LEU A 80 -19.87 0.03 -1.34
C LEU A 80 -20.25 1.42 -1.84
N ASN A 81 -21.04 1.49 -2.91
CA ASN A 81 -21.62 2.75 -3.35
C ASN A 81 -22.48 3.34 -2.22
N ASN A 82 -22.36 4.65 -2.02
CA ASN A 82 -23.02 5.40 -0.96
C ASN A 82 -22.45 5.24 0.46
N LYS A 83 -21.32 4.54 0.66
CA LYS A 83 -20.58 4.65 1.93
C LYS A 83 -20.08 6.09 2.09
N GLU A 84 -20.06 6.56 3.33
CA GLU A 84 -19.73 7.96 3.66
C GLU A 84 -18.24 8.16 3.96
N SER A 85 -17.47 7.09 4.12
CA SER A 85 -16.05 7.19 4.47
C SER A 85 -15.20 6.08 3.85
N HIS A 86 -13.93 6.42 3.59
CA HIS A 86 -12.92 5.45 3.16
C HIS A 86 -12.72 4.32 4.19
N ALA A 87 -12.80 4.63 5.48
CA ALA A 87 -12.71 3.62 6.55
C ALA A 87 -13.85 2.60 6.48
N ALA A 88 -15.08 3.03 6.18
CA ALA A 88 -16.21 2.10 6.01
C ALA A 88 -15.99 1.15 4.83
N ILE A 89 -15.36 1.63 3.75
CA ILE A 89 -15.00 0.81 2.59
C ILE A 89 -13.91 -0.22 2.97
N LEU A 90 -12.83 0.23 3.61
CA LEU A 90 -11.73 -0.65 4.03
C LEU A 90 -12.20 -1.73 5.02
N ASN A 91 -13.01 -1.36 6.00
CA ASN A 91 -13.56 -2.30 6.98
C ASN A 91 -14.45 -3.36 6.31
N TYR A 92 -15.25 -2.95 5.33
CA TYR A 92 -16.13 -3.85 4.59
C TYR A 92 -15.36 -4.89 3.77
N MET A 93 -14.28 -4.46 3.14
CA MET A 93 -13.38 -5.32 2.38
C MET A 93 -12.55 -6.23 3.30
N ALA A 94 -12.08 -5.71 4.43
CA ALA A 94 -11.39 -6.49 5.46
C ALA A 94 -12.26 -7.62 6.02
N ALA A 95 -13.55 -7.36 6.27
CA ALA A 95 -14.51 -8.39 6.67
C ALA A 95 -14.72 -9.50 5.63
N ARG A 96 -14.26 -9.30 4.39
CA ARG A 96 -14.26 -10.27 3.28
C ARG A 96 -12.88 -10.86 3.00
N ASN A 97 -11.99 -10.80 3.97
CA ASN A 97 -10.62 -11.30 3.88
C ASN A 97 -9.77 -10.57 2.83
N PHE A 98 -10.05 -9.29 2.55
CA PHE A 98 -9.14 -8.46 1.76
C PHE A 98 -8.25 -7.61 2.68
N GLU A 99 -6.95 -7.75 2.52
CA GLU A 99 -5.94 -6.96 3.21
C GLU A 99 -5.52 -5.77 2.35
N LEU A 100 -5.43 -4.57 2.93
CA LEU A 100 -4.90 -3.41 2.22
C LEU A 100 -3.40 -3.57 1.98
N VAL A 101 -2.98 -3.54 0.71
CA VAL A 101 -1.57 -3.64 0.30
C VAL A 101 -1.00 -2.25 0.04
N GLU A 102 -1.73 -1.44 -0.73
CA GLU A 102 -1.24 -0.15 -1.19
C GLU A 102 -2.40 0.83 -1.39
N THR A 103 -2.09 2.13 -1.28
CA THR A 103 -3.02 3.22 -1.54
C THR A 103 -2.41 4.19 -2.54
N ILE A 104 -3.10 4.42 -3.65
CA ILE A 104 -2.67 5.34 -4.70
C ILE A 104 -3.63 6.53 -4.72
N ALA A 105 -3.12 7.72 -4.43
CA ALA A 105 -3.85 8.97 -4.54
C ALA A 105 -3.88 9.45 -6.00
N LYS A 106 -5.07 9.70 -6.56
CA LYS A 106 -5.21 10.31 -7.88
C LYS A 106 -5.25 11.82 -7.72
N GLN A 107 -4.22 12.49 -8.23
CA GLN A 107 -4.19 13.94 -8.32
C GLN A 107 -5.04 14.42 -9.49
N HIS A 108 -5.73 15.54 -9.31
CA HIS A 108 -6.50 16.14 -10.38
C HIS A 108 -5.53 16.73 -11.43
N PRO A 109 -5.54 16.28 -12.70
CA PRO A 109 -4.52 16.64 -13.70
C PRO A 109 -4.53 18.12 -14.14
N HIS A 110 -5.45 18.94 -13.59
CA HIS A 110 -5.60 20.35 -13.93
C HIS A 110 -5.84 21.28 -12.73
N SER A 111 -5.66 20.81 -11.48
CA SER A 111 -5.83 21.67 -10.32
C SER A 111 -4.57 22.50 -10.07
N THR A 112 -4.69 23.83 -10.13
CA THR A 112 -3.71 24.78 -9.59
C THR A 112 -3.56 24.70 -8.07
N ASP A 113 -4.46 23.99 -7.40
CA ASP A 113 -4.40 23.72 -5.97
C ASP A 113 -3.59 22.45 -5.69
N ALA A 114 -2.39 22.63 -5.17
CA ALA A 114 -1.55 21.55 -4.66
C ALA A 114 -2.24 20.86 -3.47
N GLY A 115 -3.12 19.89 -3.75
CA GLY A 115 -3.85 19.14 -2.73
C GLY A 115 -5.22 18.62 -3.16
N ALA A 116 -5.76 19.04 -4.31
CA ALA A 116 -7.03 18.53 -4.80
C ALA A 116 -6.88 17.08 -5.31
N LEU A 117 -7.33 16.12 -4.49
CA LEU A 117 -7.42 14.71 -4.86
C LEU A 117 -8.71 14.45 -5.64
N ASP A 118 -8.57 13.88 -6.83
CA ASP A 118 -9.68 13.47 -7.70
C ASP A 118 -10.30 12.13 -7.25
N GLY A 119 -9.50 11.34 -6.53
CA GLY A 119 -9.92 10.08 -5.93
C GLY A 119 -8.75 9.32 -5.33
N ILE A 120 -9.04 8.15 -4.78
CA ILE A 120 -8.06 7.24 -4.17
C ILE A 120 -8.33 5.84 -4.73
N VAL A 121 -7.27 5.08 -5.01
CA VAL A 121 -7.37 3.65 -5.33
C VAL A 121 -6.74 2.86 -4.20
N PHE A 122 -7.50 1.98 -3.59
CA PHE A 122 -6.98 0.99 -2.67
C PHE A 122 -6.68 -0.30 -3.43
N ILE A 123 -5.44 -0.77 -3.34
CA ILE A 123 -5.04 -2.08 -3.83
C ILE A 123 -5.10 -3.03 -2.65
N MET A 124 -5.98 -4.02 -2.72
CA MET A 124 -6.20 -4.97 -1.65
C MET A 124 -5.94 -6.39 -2.14
N ARG A 125 -5.32 -7.23 -1.31
CA ARG A 125 -5.05 -8.63 -1.60
C ARG A 125 -6.05 -9.51 -0.87
N LYS A 126 -6.65 -10.46 -1.57
CA LYS A 126 -7.47 -11.49 -0.93
C LYS A 126 -6.56 -12.47 -0.19
N ASN A 127 -6.73 -12.56 1.11
CA ASN A 127 -6.11 -13.59 1.90
C ASN A 127 -6.77 -14.91 1.52
N GLN A 128 -5.94 -15.87 1.11
CA GLN A 128 -6.36 -17.26 1.09
C GLN A 128 -6.67 -17.59 2.55
N GLU A 129 -7.91 -17.95 2.84
CA GLU A 129 -8.26 -18.46 4.16
C GLU A 129 -7.32 -19.62 4.43
N SER A 130 -6.35 -19.42 5.31
CA SER A 130 -5.56 -20.54 5.81
C SER A 130 -6.57 -21.46 6.45
N ALA A 131 -6.85 -22.59 5.79
CA ALA A 131 -7.57 -23.70 6.37
C ALA A 131 -6.81 -24.05 7.66
N THR A 132 -7.23 -23.43 8.76
CA THR A 132 -6.79 -23.81 10.09
C THR A 132 -7.55 -25.10 10.30
N PRO A 133 -6.89 -26.27 10.31
CA PRO A 133 -7.62 -27.47 10.70
C PRO A 133 -8.11 -27.17 12.11
N SER A 134 -9.43 -27.14 12.28
CA SER A 134 -10.07 -27.22 13.59
C SER A 134 -9.42 -28.39 14.30
N LYS A 135 -8.49 -28.11 15.22
CA LYS A 135 -8.15 -29.10 16.23
C LYS A 135 -9.43 -29.24 17.05
N GLU A 136 -10.19 -30.28 16.72
CA GLU A 136 -10.95 -31.02 17.71
C GLU A 136 -10.09 -31.09 18.98
N ILE A 137 -10.47 -30.34 19.99
CA ILE A 137 -10.14 -30.72 21.36
C ILE A 137 -11.40 -31.41 21.89
N MET A 138 -11.56 -32.66 21.47
CA MET A 138 -12.18 -33.66 22.33
C MET A 138 -11.21 -33.91 23.48
N LYS A 139 -11.51 -33.38 24.66
CA LYS A 139 -11.55 -34.16 25.90
C LYS A 139 -12.20 -33.39 27.03
#